data_AF-A0A8S8Y7A9-F1
#
_entry.id   AF-A0A8S8Y7A9-F1
#
_cell.length_a   1.000
_cell.length_b   1.000
_cell.length_c   1.000
_cell.angle_alpha   90.00
_cell.angle_beta   90.00
_cell.angle_gamma   90.00
#
_symmetry.space_group_name_H-M   'P 1'
#
loop_
_entity.id
_entity.type
_entity.pdbx_description
1 polymer ?
#
loop_
_entity_poly.entity_id
_entity_poly.type
_entity_poly.pdbx_seq_one_letter_code
_entity_poly.pdbx_strand_id
1 'polypeptide(L)'
;MVVSNPASFALLDMAKANLRALPPGDAQLPGSPTVKISGVYGRTPAQFRSYNLTEQDVQAFCARVSLPDPLLLFVEESEGVPHIVIGVVGPDNYCADRDCEIVYGRRWRVERHLSYSELLQTVLLACKTAVEHELRERLSVGGTTPLNAHQDHELMADLLNAGIQLPGDDVVLSAIAINGNPINIEACHAVDGVGRVLCMDLGSGDPSLPFIAGSLKAMVLNDDQPIAAVWDALLRRSHRWLCEGLLLDGQPVFSPALTVGQRMAFSKLHRNDGRLGATEVAIQGRFRMNHDIDTVRAPVLQKGPCNTPSLERLNTMNPEHGVWPHIVR
;
A
#
# COMPACT_ATOMS: atom_id res chain seq x y z
N MET A 1 -0.44 22.56 -17.21
CA MET A 1 -1.36 23.21 -16.24
C MET A 1 -0.54 24.25 -15.51
N VAL A 2 -0.94 25.52 -15.51
CA VAL A 2 -0.19 26.60 -14.85
C VAL A 2 -0.60 26.62 -13.39
N VAL A 3 0.40 26.57 -12.52
CA VAL A 3 0.26 26.63 -11.06
C VAL A 3 -0.28 28.01 -10.65
N SER A 4 -1.36 28.03 -9.85
CA SER A 4 -1.66 29.19 -9.01
C SER A 4 -1.07 28.95 -7.62
N ASN A 5 -0.30 29.93 -7.12
CA ASN A 5 0.35 29.85 -5.80
C ASN A 5 -0.11 31.03 -4.91
N PRO A 6 -0.83 30.78 -3.80
CA PRO A 6 -1.45 29.51 -3.42
C PRO A 6 -2.65 29.17 -4.31
N ALA A 7 -3.11 27.92 -4.28
CA ALA A 7 -4.31 27.54 -5.03
C ALA A 7 -5.56 28.25 -4.47
N SER A 8 -6.41 28.75 -5.38
CA SER A 8 -7.59 29.54 -5.02
C SER A 8 -8.68 28.70 -4.34
N PHE A 9 -9.31 29.25 -3.28
CA PHE A 9 -10.51 28.65 -2.68
C PHE A 9 -11.71 28.64 -3.63
N ALA A 10 -11.83 29.63 -4.53
CA ALA A 10 -12.88 29.63 -5.54
C ALA A 10 -12.73 28.43 -6.50
N LEU A 11 -11.48 28.06 -6.83
CA LEU A 11 -11.19 26.87 -7.63
C LEU A 11 -11.57 25.60 -6.87
N LEU A 12 -11.25 25.53 -5.57
CA LEU A 12 -11.63 24.41 -4.71
C LEU A 12 -13.15 24.23 -4.62
N ASP A 13 -13.90 25.31 -4.44
CA ASP A 13 -15.36 25.26 -4.34
C ASP A 13 -16.00 24.85 -5.68
N MET A 14 -15.49 25.36 -6.80
CA MET A 14 -15.90 24.91 -8.13
C MET A 14 -15.61 23.42 -8.34
N ALA A 15 -14.40 22.95 -8.01
CA ALA A 15 -14.02 21.55 -8.16
C ALA A 15 -14.92 20.64 -7.30
N LYS A 16 -15.18 21.01 -6.04
CA LYS A 16 -16.13 20.30 -5.17
C LYS A 16 -17.54 20.25 -5.76
N ALA A 17 -18.02 21.36 -6.32
CA ALA A 17 -19.34 21.41 -6.97
C ALA A 17 -19.41 20.49 -8.19
N ASN A 18 -18.39 20.52 -9.05
CA ASN A 18 -18.28 19.65 -10.22
C ASN A 18 -18.28 18.16 -9.83
N LEU A 19 -17.47 17.78 -8.84
CA LEU A 19 -17.38 16.38 -8.39
C LEU A 19 -18.66 15.91 -7.69
N ARG A 20 -19.37 16.79 -6.97
CA ARG A 20 -20.69 16.48 -6.39
C ARG A 20 -21.77 16.28 -7.46
N ALA A 21 -21.63 16.91 -8.61
CA ALA A 21 -22.55 16.77 -9.74
C ALA A 21 -22.30 15.49 -10.56
N LEU A 22 -21.25 14.72 -10.27
CA LEU A 22 -21.01 13.43 -10.90
C LEU A 22 -22.13 12.43 -10.52
N PRO A 23 -22.55 11.56 -11.46
CA PRO A 23 -23.50 10.51 -11.16
C PRO A 23 -23.04 9.64 -9.98
N PRO A 24 -23.96 9.19 -9.10
CA PRO A 24 -23.62 8.27 -8.01
C PRO A 24 -23.03 6.95 -8.56
N GLY A 25 -22.15 6.31 -7.78
CA GLY A 25 -21.45 5.10 -8.18
C GLY A 25 -20.38 5.40 -9.23
N ASP A 26 -20.22 4.49 -10.20
CA ASP A 26 -19.29 4.69 -11.31
C ASP A 26 -19.98 4.78 -12.68
N ALA A 27 -19.60 5.79 -13.46
CA ALA A 27 -20.23 6.10 -14.75
C ALA A 27 -19.20 6.34 -15.84
N GLN A 28 -19.57 6.09 -17.09
CA GLN A 28 -18.70 6.39 -18.24
C GLN A 28 -18.78 7.88 -18.58
N LEU A 29 -17.64 8.49 -18.91
CA LEU A 29 -17.64 9.84 -19.46
C LEU A 29 -18.24 9.86 -20.87
N PRO A 30 -18.84 10.97 -21.33
CA PRO A 30 -19.34 11.09 -22.70
C PRO A 30 -18.25 10.82 -23.74
N GLY A 31 -18.56 10.00 -24.75
CA GLY A 31 -17.64 9.67 -25.84
C GLY A 31 -16.46 8.79 -25.45
N SER A 32 -16.52 8.12 -24.29
CA SER A 32 -15.45 7.27 -23.79
C SER A 32 -15.12 6.09 -24.71
N PRO A 33 -13.83 5.78 -24.91
CA PRO A 33 -13.44 4.60 -25.66
C PRO A 33 -13.75 3.31 -24.88
N THR A 34 -13.76 2.18 -25.58
CA THR A 34 -13.94 0.86 -24.99
C THR A 34 -12.81 -0.06 -25.41
N VAL A 35 -12.22 -0.77 -24.46
CA VAL A 35 -11.29 -1.87 -24.72
C VAL A 35 -12.10 -3.15 -24.91
N LYS A 36 -11.93 -3.80 -26.06
CA LYS A 36 -12.54 -5.11 -26.33
C LYS A 36 -11.82 -6.17 -25.51
N ILE A 37 -12.59 -6.96 -24.76
CA ILE A 37 -12.06 -8.04 -23.90
C ILE A 37 -12.27 -9.38 -24.60
N SER A 38 -13.49 -9.65 -25.08
CA SER A 38 -13.82 -10.84 -25.87
C SER A 38 -14.98 -10.51 -26.80
N GLY A 39 -15.01 -11.03 -28.03
CA GLY A 39 -16.11 -10.87 -28.99
C GLY A 39 -16.93 -9.56 -28.87
N VAL A 40 -18.06 -9.64 -28.16
CA VAL A 40 -19.02 -8.55 -27.91
C VAL A 40 -18.81 -7.80 -26.58
N TYR A 41 -18.01 -8.34 -25.67
CA TYR A 41 -17.72 -7.75 -24.37
C TYR A 41 -16.56 -6.75 -24.44
N GLY A 42 -16.81 -5.55 -23.92
CA GLY A 42 -15.78 -4.54 -23.75
C GLY A 42 -16.00 -3.76 -22.45
N ARG A 43 -14.95 -3.09 -22.00
CA ARG A 43 -14.99 -2.19 -20.84
C ARG A 43 -14.36 -0.85 -21.15
N THR A 44 -14.95 0.21 -20.62
CA THR A 44 -14.34 1.55 -20.60
C THR A 44 -13.16 1.56 -19.61
N PRO A 45 -11.97 2.01 -20.03
CA PRO A 45 -10.84 2.20 -19.13
C PRO A 45 -11.19 3.09 -17.93
N ALA A 46 -10.65 2.79 -16.76
CA ALA A 46 -10.93 3.52 -15.51
C ALA A 46 -10.69 5.04 -15.62
N GLN A 47 -9.69 5.46 -16.40
CA GLN A 47 -9.37 6.88 -16.64
C GLN A 47 -10.46 7.64 -17.43
N PHE A 48 -11.43 6.94 -18.03
CA PHE A 48 -12.57 7.52 -18.72
C PHE A 48 -13.89 7.22 -17.98
N ARG A 49 -13.80 6.89 -16.69
CA ARG A 49 -14.94 6.71 -15.81
C ARG A 49 -14.90 7.75 -14.69
N SER A 50 -16.05 8.28 -14.32
CA SER A 50 -16.24 9.06 -13.11
C SER A 50 -16.63 8.16 -11.94
N TYR A 51 -16.23 8.53 -10.73
CA TYR A 51 -16.56 7.83 -9.50
C TYR A 51 -17.15 8.82 -8.50
N ASN A 52 -18.26 8.46 -7.88
CA ASN A 52 -18.87 9.13 -6.74
C ASN A 52 -19.42 8.04 -5.81
N LEU A 53 -18.48 7.30 -5.23
CA LEU A 53 -18.72 6.07 -4.50
C LEU A 53 -19.40 6.36 -3.16
N THR A 54 -20.40 5.54 -2.85
CA THR A 54 -21.00 5.36 -1.54
C THR A 54 -20.35 4.20 -0.79
N GLU A 55 -20.64 4.04 0.50
CA GLU A 55 -20.28 2.83 1.23
C GLU A 55 -20.75 1.55 0.52
N GLN A 56 -21.98 1.55 -0.02
CA GLN A 56 -22.53 0.40 -0.72
C GLN A 56 -21.74 0.06 -1.99
N ASP A 57 -21.27 1.05 -2.73
CA ASP A 57 -20.41 0.81 -3.90
C ASP A 57 -19.06 0.22 -3.50
N VAL A 58 -18.47 0.71 -2.40
CA VAL A 58 -17.22 0.18 -1.84
C VAL A 58 -17.42 -1.26 -1.36
N GLN A 59 -18.50 -1.56 -0.62
CA GLN A 59 -18.87 -2.92 -0.21
C GLN A 59 -19.06 -3.85 -1.41
N ALA A 60 -19.79 -3.41 -2.43
CA ALA A 60 -20.05 -4.20 -3.64
C ALA A 60 -18.75 -4.50 -4.41
N PHE A 61 -17.81 -3.56 -4.47
CA PHE A 61 -16.49 -3.81 -5.04
C PHE A 61 -15.66 -4.77 -4.17
N CYS A 62 -15.57 -4.52 -2.87
CA CYS A 62 -14.79 -5.34 -1.93
C CYS A 62 -15.32 -6.78 -1.83
N ALA A 63 -16.62 -7.03 -2.03
CA ALA A 63 -17.19 -8.38 -2.09
C ALA A 63 -16.64 -9.24 -3.25
N ARG A 64 -16.01 -8.60 -4.25
CA ARG A 64 -15.33 -9.28 -5.38
C ARG A 64 -13.85 -9.54 -5.10
N VAL A 65 -13.35 -9.06 -3.97
CA VAL A 65 -11.96 -9.23 -3.54
C VAL A 65 -11.89 -10.36 -2.54
N SER A 66 -11.04 -11.36 -2.82
CA SER A 66 -10.73 -12.42 -1.88
C SER A 66 -9.33 -12.19 -1.31
N LEU A 67 -9.19 -12.28 0.01
CA LEU A 67 -7.90 -12.24 0.69
C LEU A 67 -7.44 -13.66 1.01
N PRO A 68 -6.12 -13.92 1.07
CA PRO A 68 -5.62 -15.19 1.57
C PRO A 68 -5.81 -15.28 3.08
N ASP A 69 -6.14 -16.47 3.59
CA ASP A 69 -6.21 -16.73 5.03
C ASP A 69 -4.88 -16.37 5.71
N PRO A 70 -4.91 -15.72 6.88
CA PRO A 70 -6.07 -15.49 7.74
C PRO A 70 -6.65 -14.06 7.63
N LEU A 71 -6.41 -13.35 6.52
CA LEU A 71 -6.78 -11.95 6.39
C LEU A 71 -8.28 -11.79 6.10
N LEU A 72 -8.89 -10.79 6.72
CA LEU A 72 -10.29 -10.42 6.55
C LEU A 72 -10.39 -8.99 6.02
N LEU A 73 -11.38 -8.76 5.15
CA LEU A 73 -11.66 -7.44 4.57
C LEU A 73 -13.03 -6.95 5.03
N PHE A 74 -13.05 -5.83 5.74
CA PHE A 74 -14.27 -5.15 6.14
C PHE A 74 -14.36 -3.78 5.49
N VAL A 75 -15.59 -3.33 5.30
CA VAL A 75 -15.92 -1.96 4.88
C VAL A 75 -16.87 -1.41 5.93
N GLU A 76 -16.59 -0.19 6.38
CA GLU A 76 -17.48 0.58 7.26
C GLU A 76 -17.61 2.00 6.73
N GLU A 77 -18.65 2.71 7.14
CA GLU A 77 -18.75 4.16 6.96
C GLU A 77 -18.65 4.86 8.32
N SER A 78 -17.79 5.88 8.39
CA SER A 78 -17.70 6.78 9.54
C SER A 78 -17.78 8.21 9.04
N GLU A 79 -18.68 9.00 9.63
CA GLU A 79 -18.90 10.42 9.27
C GLU A 79 -19.15 10.66 7.78
N GLY A 80 -19.87 9.74 7.12
CA GLY A 80 -20.17 9.84 5.68
C GLY A 80 -18.96 9.56 4.78
N VAL A 81 -17.92 8.92 5.30
CA VAL A 81 -16.71 8.54 4.57
C VAL A 81 -16.49 7.03 4.70
N PRO A 82 -16.44 6.28 3.58
CA PRO A 82 -16.13 4.87 3.62
C PRO A 82 -14.68 4.62 4.04
N HIS A 83 -14.46 3.55 4.78
CA HIS A 83 -13.15 3.04 5.16
C HIS A 83 -13.07 1.55 4.88
N ILE A 84 -11.87 1.08 4.55
CA ILE A 84 -11.55 -0.35 4.61
C ILE A 84 -10.78 -0.65 5.90
N VAL A 85 -11.03 -1.82 6.47
CA VAL A 85 -10.34 -2.33 7.66
C VAL A 85 -9.91 -3.77 7.38
N ILE A 86 -8.63 -4.06 7.66
CA ILE A 86 -8.09 -5.42 7.57
C ILE A 86 -8.12 -6.05 8.94
N GLY A 87 -8.77 -7.21 9.06
CA GLY A 87 -8.66 -8.08 10.22
C GLY A 87 -7.63 -9.18 9.98
N VAL A 88 -6.97 -9.64 11.03
CA VAL A 88 -6.08 -10.81 11.03
C VAL A 88 -6.59 -11.78 12.08
N VAL A 89 -6.80 -13.04 11.71
CA VAL A 89 -7.16 -14.10 12.67
C VAL A 89 -5.92 -14.94 12.98
N GLY A 90 -5.62 -15.13 14.26
CA GLY A 90 -4.42 -15.87 14.66
C GLY A 90 -4.43 -16.22 16.14
N PRO A 91 -3.41 -16.95 16.61
CA PRO A 91 -3.25 -17.22 18.04
C PRO A 91 -3.08 -15.91 18.83
N ASP A 92 -3.58 -15.89 20.07
CA ASP A 92 -3.40 -14.75 20.98
C ASP A 92 -1.91 -14.71 21.42
N ASN A 93 -1.18 -13.69 20.95
CA ASN A 93 0.25 -13.52 21.23
C ASN A 93 0.55 -13.26 22.73
N TYR A 94 -0.48 -12.93 23.53
CA TYR A 94 -0.37 -12.65 24.97
C TYR A 94 -0.89 -13.80 25.83
N CYS A 95 -1.75 -14.68 25.31
CA CYS A 95 -2.35 -15.79 26.04
C CYS A 95 -2.39 -17.08 25.20
N ALA A 96 -1.36 -17.91 25.35
CA ALA A 96 -1.21 -19.18 24.61
C ALA A 96 -2.33 -20.22 24.84
N ASP A 97 -3.17 -20.04 25.87
CA ASP A 97 -4.28 -20.93 26.21
C ASP A 97 -5.58 -20.61 25.43
N ARG A 98 -5.59 -19.56 24.59
CA ARG A 98 -6.74 -19.21 23.74
C ARG A 98 -6.51 -19.65 22.30
N ASP A 99 -7.53 -20.26 21.69
CA ASP A 99 -7.42 -20.85 20.34
C ASP A 99 -7.09 -19.82 19.26
N CYS A 100 -7.98 -18.83 19.03
CA CYS A 100 -7.80 -17.78 18.04
C CYS A 100 -8.40 -16.45 18.52
N GLU A 101 -7.73 -15.35 18.22
CA GLU A 101 -8.26 -14.00 18.32
C GLU A 101 -8.32 -13.32 16.94
N ILE A 102 -9.10 -12.24 16.86
CA ILE A 102 -9.10 -11.32 15.72
C ILE A 102 -8.51 -9.99 16.16
N VAL A 103 -7.50 -9.53 15.42
CA VAL A 103 -6.92 -8.20 15.59
C VAL A 103 -7.32 -7.35 14.39
N TYR A 104 -7.73 -6.11 14.66
CA TYR A 104 -8.11 -5.15 13.63
C TYR A 104 -6.98 -4.16 13.39
N GLY A 105 -6.61 -4.02 12.11
CA GLY A 105 -5.69 -2.99 11.67
C GLY A 105 -6.30 -1.58 11.66
N ARG A 106 -5.53 -0.62 11.15
CA ARG A 106 -5.96 0.77 10.99
C ARG A 106 -7.12 0.89 9.99
N ARG A 107 -7.93 1.93 10.17
CA ARG A 107 -8.95 2.36 9.19
C ARG A 107 -8.27 3.10 8.04
N TRP A 108 -8.52 2.66 6.81
CA TRP A 108 -8.01 3.30 5.61
C TRP A 108 -9.14 4.01 4.91
N ARG A 109 -9.10 5.34 4.93
CA ARG A 109 -10.09 6.20 4.28
C ARG A 109 -10.14 5.93 2.77
N VAL A 110 -11.35 5.80 2.23
CA VAL A 110 -11.62 5.70 0.80
C VAL A 110 -12.26 7.00 0.34
N GLU A 111 -11.60 7.69 -0.60
CA GLU A 111 -12.17 8.88 -1.23
C GLU A 111 -13.31 8.50 -2.18
N ARG A 112 -14.37 9.30 -2.21
CA ARG A 112 -15.55 9.06 -3.07
C ARG A 112 -15.20 9.01 -4.56
N HIS A 113 -14.15 9.72 -4.98
CA HIS A 113 -13.75 9.83 -6.37
C HIS A 113 -12.59 8.89 -6.75
N LEU A 114 -12.27 7.94 -5.86
CA LEU A 114 -11.24 6.93 -6.08
C LEU A 114 -11.70 5.91 -7.11
N SER A 115 -10.85 5.54 -8.06
CA SER A 115 -11.18 4.45 -8.98
C SER A 115 -11.14 3.09 -8.27
N TYR A 116 -11.90 2.11 -8.77
CA TYR A 116 -11.84 0.74 -8.24
C TYR A 116 -10.43 0.12 -8.28
N SER A 117 -9.61 0.50 -9.27
CA SER A 117 -8.21 0.04 -9.36
C SER A 117 -7.35 0.61 -8.22
N GLU A 118 -7.57 1.87 -7.86
CA GLU A 118 -6.90 2.49 -6.72
C GLU A 118 -7.45 1.93 -5.40
N LEU A 119 -8.76 1.69 -5.29
CA LEU A 119 -9.36 1.02 -4.12
C LEU A 119 -8.72 -0.37 -3.89
N LEU A 120 -8.55 -1.17 -4.93
CA LEU A 120 -7.88 -2.47 -4.83
C LEU A 120 -6.41 -2.34 -4.39
N GLN A 121 -5.71 -1.30 -4.86
CA GLN A 121 -4.35 -1.01 -4.41
C GLN A 121 -4.31 -0.59 -2.94
N THR A 122 -5.31 0.17 -2.47
CA THR A 122 -5.47 0.52 -1.05
C THR A 122 -5.70 -0.74 -0.21
N VAL A 123 -6.51 -1.70 -0.67
CA VAL A 123 -6.69 -3.00 0.00
C VAL A 123 -5.36 -3.75 0.10
N LEU A 124 -4.62 -3.86 -1.02
CA LEU A 124 -3.29 -4.51 -1.01
C LEU A 124 -2.34 -3.83 -0.02
N LEU A 125 -2.30 -2.49 -0.01
CA LEU A 125 -1.43 -1.73 0.88
C LEU A 125 -1.81 -1.94 2.35
N ALA A 126 -3.10 -1.91 2.67
CA ALA A 126 -3.60 -2.20 4.01
C ALA A 126 -3.21 -3.61 4.48
N CYS A 127 -3.32 -4.60 3.59
CA CYS A 127 -2.89 -5.99 3.89
C CYS A 127 -1.38 -6.06 4.13
N LYS A 128 -0.56 -5.38 3.31
CA LYS A 128 0.89 -5.34 3.52
C LYS A 128 1.25 -4.75 4.87
N THR A 129 0.61 -3.65 5.26
CA THR A 129 0.86 -3.03 6.57
C THR A 129 0.46 -3.95 7.72
N ALA A 130 -0.69 -4.64 7.63
CA ALA A 130 -1.11 -5.60 8.65
C ALA A 130 -0.12 -6.78 8.75
N VAL A 131 0.25 -7.38 7.63
CA VAL A 131 1.21 -8.51 7.59
C VAL A 131 2.60 -8.12 8.06
N GLU A 132 3.08 -6.92 7.71
CA GLU A 132 4.35 -6.42 8.20
C GLU A 132 4.34 -6.23 9.71
N HIS A 133 3.24 -5.73 10.29
CA HIS A 133 3.07 -5.60 11.73
C HIS A 133 3.19 -6.97 12.42
N GLU A 134 2.41 -7.96 11.97
CA GLU A 134 2.47 -9.33 12.51
C GLU A 134 3.86 -9.98 12.41
N LEU A 135 4.58 -9.71 11.32
CA LEU A 135 5.92 -10.23 11.10
C LEU A 135 6.96 -9.55 12.03
N ARG A 136 6.82 -8.25 12.30
CA ARG A 136 7.69 -7.51 13.22
C ARG A 136 7.62 -8.06 14.64
N GLU A 137 6.46 -8.55 15.05
CA GLU A 137 6.25 -9.16 16.38
C GLU A 137 6.79 -10.58 16.48
N ARG A 138 6.82 -11.33 15.37
CA ARG A 138 7.32 -12.72 15.35
C ARG A 138 8.82 -12.85 15.13
N LEU A 139 9.47 -11.83 14.56
CA LEU A 139 10.92 -11.82 14.41
C LEU A 139 11.57 -11.40 15.73
N SER A 140 12.26 -12.33 16.37
CA SER A 140 13.00 -12.08 17.60
C SER A 140 14.51 -12.25 17.42
N VAL A 141 15.26 -11.48 18.18
CA VAL A 141 16.72 -11.51 18.26
C VAL A 141 17.10 -11.51 19.73
N GLY A 142 17.78 -12.55 20.20
CA GLY A 142 18.25 -12.62 21.60
C GLY A 142 17.11 -12.53 22.64
N GLY A 143 15.91 -13.00 22.29
CA GLY A 143 14.73 -12.97 23.16
C GLY A 143 13.95 -11.65 23.17
N THR A 144 14.34 -10.65 22.36
CA THR A 144 13.56 -9.41 22.14
C THR A 144 13.05 -9.32 20.70
N THR A 145 12.07 -8.46 20.42
CA THR A 145 11.53 -8.18 19.07
C THR A 145 12.02 -6.81 18.59
N PRO A 146 13.24 -6.70 18.02
CA PRO A 146 13.90 -5.41 17.80
C PRO A 146 13.25 -4.55 16.70
N LEU A 147 12.35 -5.13 15.90
CA LEU A 147 11.63 -4.41 14.84
C LEU A 147 10.16 -4.15 15.18
N ASN A 148 9.74 -4.43 16.41
CA ASN A 148 8.36 -4.31 16.86
C ASN A 148 7.84 -2.88 16.70
N ALA A 149 6.60 -2.74 16.21
CA ALA A 149 5.95 -1.45 15.99
C ALA A 149 5.61 -0.70 17.28
N HIS A 150 5.64 -1.38 18.44
CA HIS A 150 5.34 -0.82 19.76
C HIS A 150 6.55 -0.22 20.47
N GLN A 151 7.69 -0.08 19.80
CA GLN A 151 8.83 0.67 20.34
C GLN A 151 8.45 2.14 20.63
N ASP A 152 8.96 2.68 21.72
CA ASP A 152 8.83 4.10 22.04
C ASP A 152 9.85 4.91 21.22
N HIS A 153 9.39 5.34 20.05
CA HIS A 153 10.22 6.07 19.09
C HIS A 153 10.53 7.49 19.56
N GLU A 154 9.71 8.09 20.44
CA GLU A 154 9.96 9.42 21.00
C GLU A 154 11.11 9.36 22.01
N LEU A 155 11.07 8.38 22.94
CA LEU A 155 12.16 8.15 23.87
C LEU A 155 13.48 7.80 23.15
N MET A 156 13.41 6.96 22.11
CA MET A 156 14.56 6.64 21.27
C MET A 156 15.18 7.91 20.66
N ALA A 157 14.34 8.80 20.10
CA ALA A 157 14.79 10.05 19.53
C ALA A 157 15.45 10.96 20.58
N ASP A 158 14.86 11.07 21.77
CA ASP A 158 15.41 11.89 22.87
C ASP A 158 16.77 11.39 23.34
N LEU A 159 16.95 10.07 23.49
CA LEU A 159 18.23 9.48 23.86
C LEU A 159 19.31 9.78 22.81
N LEU A 160 19.00 9.59 21.53
CA LEU A 160 19.94 9.86 20.43
C LEU A 160 20.27 11.35 20.32
N ASN A 161 19.29 12.24 20.50
CA ASN A 161 19.48 13.69 20.49
C ASN A 161 20.34 14.17 21.67
N ALA A 162 20.25 13.48 22.82
CA ALA A 162 21.12 13.71 23.97
C ALA A 162 22.55 13.16 23.78
N GLY A 163 22.85 12.53 22.63
CA GLY A 163 24.14 11.89 22.36
C GLY A 163 24.36 10.62 23.18
N ILE A 164 23.31 10.04 23.76
CA ILE A 164 23.39 8.80 24.52
C ILE A 164 23.59 7.65 23.53
N GLN A 165 24.75 7.01 23.63
CA GLN A 165 25.00 5.77 22.90
C GLN A 165 24.26 4.63 23.58
N LEU A 166 23.32 4.02 22.86
CA LEU A 166 22.69 2.79 23.30
C LEU A 166 23.67 1.64 23.04
N PRO A 167 24.05 0.87 24.08
CA PRO A 167 24.91 -0.28 23.88
C PRO A 167 24.21 -1.28 22.96
N GLY A 168 24.90 -1.71 21.91
CA GLY A 168 24.40 -2.69 20.95
C GLY A 168 25.48 -3.73 20.70
N ASP A 169 25.13 -4.99 20.84
CA ASP A 169 25.97 -6.10 20.42
C ASP A 169 25.71 -6.44 18.96
N ASP A 170 26.73 -6.95 18.26
CA ASP A 170 26.54 -7.52 16.93
C ASP A 170 25.57 -8.70 17.00
N VAL A 171 24.59 -8.71 16.08
CA VAL A 171 23.59 -9.77 16.03
C VAL A 171 24.21 -11.02 15.42
N VAL A 172 24.46 -12.03 16.26
CA VAL A 172 24.84 -13.36 15.79
C VAL A 172 23.62 -14.07 15.18
N LEU A 173 23.84 -14.77 14.07
CA LEU A 173 22.77 -15.47 13.34
C LEU A 173 21.98 -16.46 14.19
N SER A 174 22.65 -17.14 15.13
CA SER A 174 22.01 -18.09 16.05
C SER A 174 21.06 -17.44 17.06
N ALA A 175 21.09 -16.12 17.21
CA ALA A 175 20.19 -15.38 18.08
C ALA A 175 18.86 -15.04 17.40
N ILE A 176 18.74 -15.24 16.07
CA ILE A 176 17.54 -14.91 15.30
C ILE A 176 16.55 -16.07 15.40
N ALA A 177 15.31 -15.75 15.75
CA ALA A 177 14.19 -16.68 15.74
C ALA A 177 12.96 -16.05 15.07
N ILE A 178 12.12 -16.90 14.49
CA ILE A 178 10.84 -16.50 13.90
C ILE A 178 9.75 -17.33 14.58
N ASN A 179 8.79 -16.65 15.18
CA ASN A 179 7.72 -17.28 15.97
C ASN A 179 8.29 -18.22 17.05
N GLY A 180 9.35 -17.77 17.74
CA GLY A 180 10.07 -18.54 18.76
C GLY A 180 10.97 -19.67 18.23
N ASN A 181 10.94 -19.98 16.92
CA ASN A 181 11.79 -21.01 16.32
C ASN A 181 13.12 -20.41 15.84
N PRO A 182 14.28 -20.86 16.34
CA PRO A 182 15.58 -20.44 15.83
C PRO A 182 15.71 -20.73 14.33
N ILE A 183 16.25 -19.78 13.57
CA ILE A 183 16.52 -20.04 12.14
C ILE A 183 17.64 -21.07 12.02
N ASN A 184 17.45 -22.07 11.15
CA ASN A 184 18.49 -23.05 10.87
C ASN A 184 19.23 -22.65 9.58
N ILE A 185 20.54 -22.42 9.66
CA ILE A 185 21.35 -22.11 8.46
C ILE A 185 21.85 -23.41 7.86
N GLU A 186 21.30 -23.76 6.70
CA GLU A 186 21.69 -24.96 5.97
C GLU A 186 22.97 -24.74 5.14
N ALA A 187 23.13 -23.54 4.59
CA ALA A 187 24.32 -23.18 3.82
C ALA A 187 24.59 -21.66 3.84
N CYS A 188 25.86 -21.32 3.67
CA CYS A 188 26.33 -19.95 3.50
C CYS A 188 27.32 -19.91 2.32
N HIS A 189 26.99 -19.17 1.27
CA HIS A 189 27.81 -19.07 0.07
C HIS A 189 28.37 -17.66 -0.08
N ALA A 190 29.70 -17.52 -0.10
CA ALA A 190 30.33 -16.24 -0.39
C ALA A 190 30.07 -15.82 -1.85
N VAL A 191 29.91 -14.51 -2.05
CA VAL A 191 29.84 -13.87 -3.36
C VAL A 191 30.94 -12.81 -3.39
N ASP A 192 32.00 -13.10 -4.14
CA ASP A 192 33.23 -12.30 -4.15
C ASP A 192 32.96 -10.81 -4.38
N GLY A 193 33.47 -9.98 -3.48
CA GLY A 193 33.32 -8.53 -3.54
C GLY A 193 31.92 -8.00 -3.24
N VAL A 194 30.94 -8.85 -2.92
CA VAL A 194 29.54 -8.45 -2.69
C VAL A 194 29.09 -8.78 -1.28
N GLY A 195 29.27 -10.02 -0.83
CA GLY A 195 28.68 -10.48 0.43
C GLY A 195 28.54 -11.99 0.51
N ARG A 196 27.43 -12.46 1.07
CA ARG A 196 27.11 -13.88 1.20
C ARG A 196 25.62 -14.15 1.05
N VAL A 197 25.27 -15.29 0.48
CA VAL A 197 23.91 -15.83 0.44
C VAL A 197 23.73 -16.82 1.58
N LEU A 198 22.78 -16.52 2.47
CA LEU A 198 22.31 -17.42 3.51
C LEU A 198 21.15 -18.25 2.96
N CYS A 199 21.27 -19.57 3.05
CA CYS A 199 20.19 -20.54 2.83
C CYS A 199 19.73 -21.03 4.20
N MET A 200 18.48 -20.74 4.54
CA MET A 200 17.90 -21.02 5.85
C MET A 200 16.68 -21.90 5.71
N ASP A 201 16.46 -22.78 6.69
CA ASP A 201 15.17 -23.43 6.93
C ASP A 201 14.46 -22.74 8.10
N LEU A 202 13.24 -22.30 7.86
CA LEU A 202 12.38 -21.67 8.86
C LEU A 202 11.47 -22.68 9.58
N GLY A 203 11.55 -23.97 9.21
CA GLY A 203 10.76 -25.03 9.82
C GLY A 203 9.29 -25.03 9.38
N SER A 204 8.42 -25.62 10.20
CA SER A 204 6.98 -25.65 9.96
C SER A 204 6.34 -24.27 10.19
N GLY A 205 5.47 -23.85 9.28
CA GLY A 205 4.84 -22.52 9.32
C GLY A 205 3.85 -22.34 10.45
N ASP A 206 3.70 -21.09 10.88
CA ASP A 206 2.54 -20.60 11.63
C ASP A 206 1.33 -20.53 10.69
N PRO A 207 0.19 -21.17 11.00
CA PRO A 207 -1.03 -21.06 10.18
C PRO A 207 -1.50 -19.61 9.98
N SER A 208 -1.19 -18.70 10.91
CA SER A 208 -1.54 -17.27 10.80
C SER A 208 -0.62 -16.50 9.86
N LEU A 209 0.60 -17.00 9.58
CA LEU A 209 1.53 -16.42 8.61
C LEU A 209 2.21 -17.53 7.79
N PRO A 210 1.51 -18.19 6.86
CA PRO A 210 2.01 -19.38 6.18
C PRO A 210 3.29 -19.14 5.36
N PHE A 211 3.59 -17.89 5.01
CA PHE A 211 4.80 -17.52 4.28
C PHE A 211 6.09 -17.57 5.12
N ILE A 212 6.04 -17.77 6.44
CA ILE A 212 7.23 -17.91 7.29
C ILE A 212 7.73 -19.36 7.43
N ALA A 213 7.21 -20.29 6.63
CA ALA A 213 7.59 -21.71 6.66
C ALA A 213 8.70 -22.09 5.65
N GLY A 214 9.42 -23.19 5.87
CA GLY A 214 10.32 -23.80 4.89
C GLY A 214 11.50 -22.91 4.48
N SER A 215 12.05 -23.14 3.28
CA SER A 215 13.34 -22.53 2.92
C SER A 215 13.26 -21.04 2.56
N LEU A 216 14.19 -20.26 3.11
CA LEU A 216 14.41 -18.84 2.81
C LEU A 216 15.84 -18.59 2.32
N LYS A 217 16.00 -17.70 1.34
CA LYS A 217 17.32 -17.22 0.89
C LYS A 217 17.45 -15.73 1.13
N ALA A 218 18.54 -15.31 1.77
CA ALA A 218 18.83 -13.92 2.05
C ALA A 218 20.25 -13.56 1.58
N MET A 219 20.40 -12.41 0.91
CA MET A 219 21.70 -11.85 0.55
C MET A 219 22.12 -10.87 1.64
N VAL A 220 23.23 -11.14 2.31
CA VAL A 220 23.86 -10.23 3.27
C VAL A 220 25.01 -9.54 2.54
N LEU A 221 24.94 -8.23 2.37
CA LEU A 221 26.03 -7.44 1.80
C LEU A 221 27.19 -7.33 2.81
N ASN A 222 28.41 -7.05 2.35
CA ASN A 222 29.60 -7.01 3.20
C ASN A 222 29.47 -6.07 4.41
N ASP A 223 28.75 -4.95 4.25
CA ASP A 223 28.57 -3.92 5.29
C ASP A 223 27.23 -4.03 6.03
N ASP A 224 26.42 -5.06 5.72
CA ASP A 224 25.08 -5.22 6.30
C ASP A 224 25.06 -6.22 7.47
N GLN A 225 24.20 -5.94 8.44
CA GLN A 225 23.88 -6.88 9.51
C GLN A 225 22.99 -8.01 8.98
N PRO A 226 23.22 -9.29 9.37
CA PRO A 226 22.44 -10.41 8.84
C PRO A 226 20.93 -10.30 9.07
N ILE A 227 20.51 -9.69 10.19
CA ILE A 227 19.08 -9.49 10.51
C ILE A 227 18.36 -8.64 9.45
N ALA A 228 19.03 -7.63 8.88
CA ALA A 228 18.44 -6.78 7.85
C ALA A 228 18.17 -7.58 6.56
N ALA A 229 19.12 -8.43 6.17
CA ALA A 229 18.96 -9.31 5.01
C ALA A 229 17.85 -10.35 5.20
N VAL A 230 17.73 -10.93 6.40
CA VAL A 230 16.65 -11.86 6.77
C VAL A 230 15.31 -11.15 6.70
N TRP A 231 15.21 -9.96 7.31
CA TRP A 231 14.02 -9.12 7.29
C TRP A 231 13.57 -8.79 5.87
N ASP A 232 14.48 -8.31 5.01
CA ASP A 232 14.19 -8.00 3.62
C ASP A 232 13.73 -9.22 2.82
N ALA A 233 14.33 -10.39 3.08
CA ALA A 233 13.91 -11.64 2.44
C ALA A 233 12.50 -12.05 2.86
N LEU A 234 12.16 -11.92 4.15
CA LEU A 234 10.82 -12.18 4.67
C LEU A 234 9.79 -11.19 4.13
N LEU A 235 10.09 -9.89 4.09
CA LEU A 235 9.22 -8.87 3.50
C LEU A 235 8.94 -9.13 2.02
N ARG A 236 9.98 -9.47 1.24
CA ARG A 236 9.80 -9.83 -0.17
C ARG A 236 8.91 -11.06 -0.33
N ARG A 237 9.07 -12.05 0.55
CA ARG A 237 8.27 -13.28 0.54
C ARG A 237 6.83 -13.03 0.95
N SER A 238 6.57 -12.22 1.97
CA SER A 238 5.22 -11.85 2.42
C SER A 238 4.48 -11.06 1.35
N HIS A 239 5.16 -10.11 0.69
CA HIS A 239 4.60 -9.38 -0.45
C HIS A 239 4.24 -10.29 -1.60
N ARG A 240 5.10 -11.27 -1.91
CA ARG A 240 4.79 -12.25 -2.96
C ARG A 240 3.57 -13.08 -2.60
N TRP A 241 3.51 -13.61 -1.38
CA TRP A 241 2.37 -14.38 -0.90
C TRP A 241 1.06 -13.58 -1.01
N LEU A 242 1.05 -12.32 -0.57
CA LEU A 242 -0.10 -11.42 -0.73
C LEU A 242 -0.48 -11.19 -2.20
N CYS A 243 0.50 -10.91 -3.06
CA CYS A 243 0.24 -10.63 -4.47
C CYS A 243 -0.31 -11.83 -5.25
N GLU A 244 -0.01 -13.05 -4.82
CA GLU A 244 -0.55 -14.29 -5.38
C GLU A 244 -1.91 -14.65 -4.78
N GLY A 245 -2.12 -14.37 -3.48
CA GLY A 245 -3.33 -14.75 -2.74
C GLY A 245 -4.47 -13.73 -2.77
N LEU A 246 -4.18 -12.44 -3.01
CA LEU A 246 -5.20 -11.40 -3.14
C LEU A 246 -5.80 -11.45 -4.55
N LEU A 247 -7.06 -11.85 -4.64
CA LEU A 247 -7.77 -12.07 -5.90
C LEU A 247 -8.82 -10.99 -6.13
N LEU A 248 -8.95 -10.54 -7.38
CA LEU A 248 -10.12 -9.80 -7.86
C LEU A 248 -10.89 -10.69 -8.83
N ASP A 249 -12.16 -10.99 -8.54
CA ASP A 249 -12.98 -11.91 -9.33
C ASP A 249 -12.27 -13.27 -9.57
N GLY A 250 -11.57 -13.78 -8.54
CA GLY A 250 -10.78 -15.02 -8.61
C GLY A 250 -9.45 -14.92 -9.35
N GLN A 251 -8.99 -13.72 -9.75
CA GLN A 251 -7.74 -13.53 -10.49
C GLN A 251 -6.67 -12.78 -9.67
N PRO A 252 -5.41 -13.26 -9.60
CA PRO A 252 -4.35 -12.62 -8.84
C PRO A 252 -3.69 -11.49 -9.66
N VAL A 253 -4.37 -10.35 -9.77
CA VAL A 253 -3.96 -9.24 -10.67
C VAL A 253 -2.62 -8.59 -10.28
N PHE A 254 -2.17 -8.79 -9.05
CA PHE A 254 -0.86 -8.34 -8.57
C PHE A 254 0.24 -9.41 -8.68
N SER A 255 -0.09 -10.62 -9.13
CA SER A 255 0.85 -11.73 -9.20
C SER A 255 2.10 -11.36 -10.00
N PRO A 256 3.31 -11.69 -9.51
CA PRO A 256 4.53 -11.60 -10.30
C PRO A 256 4.58 -12.61 -11.45
N ALA A 257 3.67 -13.60 -11.51
CA ALA A 257 3.50 -14.47 -12.67
C ALA A 257 3.02 -13.69 -13.91
N LEU A 258 2.36 -12.54 -13.71
CA LEU A 258 2.13 -11.56 -14.78
C LEU A 258 3.43 -10.83 -15.08
N THR A 259 4.09 -11.27 -16.15
CA THR A 259 5.36 -10.71 -16.62
C THR A 259 5.26 -9.22 -16.89
N VAL A 260 6.40 -8.53 -16.81
CA VAL A 260 6.51 -7.11 -17.20
C VAL A 260 5.98 -6.89 -18.63
N GLY A 261 6.27 -7.81 -19.55
CA GLY A 261 5.77 -7.76 -20.93
C GLY A 261 4.24 -7.80 -21.02
N GLN A 262 3.58 -8.67 -20.26
CA GLN A 262 2.12 -8.71 -20.19
C GLN A 262 1.53 -7.43 -19.59
N ARG A 263 2.14 -6.89 -18.53
CA ARG A 263 1.70 -5.62 -17.92
C ARG A 263 1.87 -4.45 -18.87
N MET A 264 2.96 -4.42 -19.63
CA MET A 264 3.18 -3.44 -20.70
C MET A 264 2.13 -3.57 -21.80
N ALA A 265 1.81 -4.79 -22.24
CA ALA A 265 0.77 -5.03 -23.23
C ALA A 265 -0.60 -4.55 -22.73
N PHE A 266 -0.97 -4.90 -21.50
CA PHE A 266 -2.19 -4.42 -20.85
C PHE A 266 -2.25 -2.89 -20.77
N SER A 267 -1.18 -2.24 -20.30
CA SER A 267 -1.08 -0.78 -20.24
C SER A 267 -1.29 -0.12 -21.61
N LYS A 268 -0.72 -0.69 -22.67
CA LYS A 268 -0.89 -0.22 -24.06
C LYS A 268 -2.34 -0.32 -24.54
N LEU A 269 -3.15 -1.23 -24.01
CA LEU A 269 -4.56 -1.38 -24.38
C LEU A 269 -5.40 -0.20 -23.86
N HIS A 270 -5.05 0.40 -22.73
CA HIS A 270 -5.96 1.29 -22.01
C HIS A 270 -5.41 2.68 -21.67
N ARG A 271 -4.13 2.98 -21.96
CA ARG A 271 -3.51 4.29 -21.65
C ARG A 271 -3.23 5.19 -22.86
N ASN A 272 -3.27 4.67 -24.09
CA ASN A 272 -2.95 5.47 -25.27
C ASN A 272 -4.22 5.92 -25.98
N ASP A 273 -4.50 7.23 -25.93
CA ASP A 273 -5.73 7.83 -26.46
C ASP A 273 -5.92 7.57 -27.96
N GLY A 274 -4.84 7.73 -28.74
CA GLY A 274 -4.87 7.48 -30.19
C GLY A 274 -5.19 6.02 -30.54
N ARG A 275 -4.59 5.06 -29.83
CA ARG A 275 -4.88 3.62 -30.02
C ARG A 275 -6.26 3.22 -29.55
N LEU A 276 -6.78 3.89 -28.52
CA LEU A 276 -8.12 3.68 -28.00
C LEU A 276 -9.21 4.27 -28.91
N GLY A 277 -8.84 5.15 -29.85
CA GLY A 277 -9.81 5.97 -30.56
C GLY A 277 -10.61 6.85 -29.61
N ALA A 278 -9.97 7.37 -28.56
CA ALA A 278 -10.63 8.25 -27.60
C ALA A 278 -11.07 9.53 -28.30
N THR A 279 -12.33 9.91 -28.12
CA THR A 279 -12.86 11.16 -28.68
C THR A 279 -12.28 12.37 -27.95
N GLU A 280 -12.20 13.52 -28.64
CA GLU A 280 -11.76 14.77 -28.01
C GLU A 280 -12.62 15.11 -26.77
N VAL A 281 -13.93 14.84 -26.84
CA VAL A 281 -14.86 15.03 -25.71
C VAL A 281 -14.45 14.20 -24.49
N ALA A 282 -14.11 12.92 -24.69
CA ALA A 282 -13.68 12.06 -23.59
C ALA A 282 -12.32 12.48 -23.01
N ILE A 283 -11.38 12.88 -23.88
CA ILE A 283 -10.05 13.35 -23.48
C ILE A 283 -10.19 14.61 -22.61
N GLN A 284 -10.94 15.61 -23.07
CA GLN A 284 -11.20 16.84 -22.34
C GLN A 284 -11.99 16.60 -21.05
N GLY A 285 -12.98 15.70 -21.09
CA GLY A 285 -13.75 15.29 -19.91
C GLY A 285 -12.87 14.69 -18.82
N ARG A 286 -12.00 13.73 -19.20
CA ARG A 286 -11.00 13.15 -18.29
C ARG A 286 -10.08 14.22 -17.71
N PHE A 287 -9.55 15.13 -18.53
CA PHE A 287 -8.63 16.15 -18.05
C PHE A 287 -9.28 17.09 -17.02
N ARG A 288 -10.52 17.52 -17.26
CA ARG A 288 -11.27 18.35 -16.31
C ARG A 288 -11.53 17.62 -15.00
N MET A 289 -12.01 16.38 -15.09
CA MET A 289 -12.29 15.56 -13.92
C MET A 289 -11.03 15.30 -13.09
N ASN A 290 -9.91 14.94 -13.73
CA ASN A 290 -8.63 14.75 -13.04
C ASN A 290 -8.17 16.04 -12.35
N HIS A 291 -8.32 17.19 -13.01
CA HIS A 291 -7.99 18.48 -12.41
C HIS A 291 -8.85 18.80 -11.19
N ASP A 292 -10.16 18.53 -11.26
CA ASP A 292 -11.06 18.72 -10.12
C ASP A 292 -10.69 17.78 -8.96
N ILE A 293 -10.36 16.52 -9.24
CA ILE A 293 -9.88 15.55 -8.23
C ILE A 293 -8.58 16.03 -7.58
N ASP A 294 -7.58 16.42 -8.38
CA ASP A 294 -6.29 16.92 -7.88
C ASP A 294 -6.48 18.19 -7.04
N THR A 295 -7.39 19.06 -7.44
CA THR A 295 -7.73 20.28 -6.70
C THR A 295 -8.36 19.95 -5.34
N VAL A 296 -9.28 18.99 -5.27
CA VAL A 296 -9.90 18.59 -4.01
C VAL A 296 -8.94 17.80 -3.11
N ARG A 297 -7.99 17.06 -3.68
CA ARG A 297 -6.92 16.36 -2.95
C ARG A 297 -5.85 17.31 -2.40
N ALA A 298 -5.62 18.44 -3.05
CA ALA A 298 -4.70 19.45 -2.53
C ALA A 298 -5.16 19.90 -1.13
N PRO A 299 -4.29 19.86 -0.12
CA PRO A 299 -4.71 20.06 1.25
C PRO A 299 -5.08 21.52 1.51
N VAL A 300 -6.07 21.73 2.37
CA VAL A 300 -6.37 23.05 2.95
C VAL A 300 -5.56 23.20 4.23
N LEU A 301 -4.60 24.12 4.22
CA LEU A 301 -3.61 24.26 5.28
C LEU A 301 -3.75 25.59 6.00
N GLN A 302 -3.71 25.52 7.33
CA GLN A 302 -3.33 26.64 8.19
C GLN A 302 -1.82 26.57 8.44
N LYS A 303 -1.19 27.72 8.66
CA LYS A 303 0.22 27.74 9.12
C LYS A 303 0.32 27.07 10.50
N GLY A 304 1.40 26.33 10.71
CA GLY A 304 1.61 25.61 11.96
C GLY A 304 2.90 24.77 11.94
N PRO A 305 3.29 24.19 13.08
CA PRO A 305 4.59 23.51 13.23
C PRO A 305 4.86 22.41 12.19
N CYS A 306 3.82 21.66 11.78
CA CYS A 306 3.94 20.64 10.73
C CYS A 306 3.93 21.24 9.32
N ASN A 307 3.02 22.18 9.07
CA ASN A 307 2.73 22.66 7.70
C ASN A 307 3.77 23.68 7.20
N THR A 308 4.26 24.56 8.08
CA THR A 308 5.14 25.67 7.69
C THR A 308 6.46 25.18 7.06
N PRO A 309 7.23 24.25 7.68
CA PRO A 309 8.47 23.77 7.06
C PRO A 309 8.25 23.08 5.71
N SER A 310 7.13 22.35 5.57
CA SER A 310 6.76 21.69 4.32
C SER A 310 6.41 22.70 3.21
N LEU A 311 5.72 23.79 3.56
CA LEU A 311 5.41 24.88 2.62
C LEU A 311 6.66 25.65 2.20
N GLU A 312 7.58 25.92 3.12
CA GLU A 312 8.87 26.54 2.79
C GLU A 312 9.68 25.65 1.84
N ARG A 313 9.74 24.34 2.10
CA ARG A 313 10.38 23.37 1.21
C ARG A 313 9.68 23.28 -0.16
N LEU A 314 8.35 23.35 -0.21
CA LEU A 314 7.62 23.36 -1.48
C LEU A 314 7.97 24.60 -2.31
N ASN A 315 8.12 25.76 -1.66
CA ASN A 315 8.58 26.99 -2.32
C ASN A 315 10.00 26.87 -2.90
N THR A 316 10.91 26.17 -2.23
CA THR A 316 12.27 25.98 -2.78
C THR A 316 12.29 24.99 -3.94
N MET A 317 11.42 23.97 -3.93
CA MET A 317 11.29 23.02 -5.04
C MET A 317 10.60 23.61 -6.27
N ASN A 318 9.71 24.59 -6.08
CA ASN A 318 9.00 25.34 -7.12
C ASN A 318 8.47 24.47 -8.30
N PRO A 319 7.58 23.49 -8.04
CA PRO A 319 7.07 22.61 -9.09
C PRO A 319 6.27 23.39 -10.15
N GLU A 320 6.50 23.06 -11.42
CA GLU A 320 5.85 23.69 -12.58
C GLU A 320 4.46 23.12 -12.90
N HIS A 321 4.09 21.99 -12.28
CA HIS A 321 2.83 21.27 -12.52
C HIS A 321 2.19 20.80 -11.22
N GLY A 322 0.86 20.68 -11.23
CA GLY A 322 0.04 20.25 -10.10
C GLY A 322 -0.77 21.38 -9.46
N VAL A 323 -1.49 21.06 -8.39
CA VAL A 323 -2.25 22.03 -7.59
C VAL A 323 -1.52 22.24 -6.26
N TRP A 324 -1.22 23.50 -5.94
CA TRP A 324 -0.60 23.84 -4.65
C TRP A 324 -1.60 23.71 -3.51
N PRO A 325 -1.13 23.55 -2.26
CA PRO A 325 -2.01 23.62 -1.10
C PRO A 325 -2.84 24.90 -1.06
N HIS A 326 -4.07 24.80 -0.58
CA HIS A 326 -4.95 25.94 -0.34
C HIS A 326 -4.61 26.54 1.03
N ILE A 327 -4.09 27.78 1.06
CA ILE A 327 -3.63 28.40 2.30
C ILE A 327 -4.70 29.28 2.90
N VAL A 328 -5.21 28.90 4.08
CA VAL A 328 -6.10 29.75 4.89
C VAL A 328 -5.28 30.95 5.36
N ARG A 329 -5.74 32.16 5.02
CA ARG A 329 -5.11 33.41 5.45
C ARG A 329 -5.46 33.76 6.88
#